data_AF-A0A9E1RQ32-F1
#
_entry.id   AF-A0A9E1RQ32-F1
#
_cell.length_a   1.000
_cell.length_b   1.000
_cell.length_c   1.000
_cell.angle_alpha   90.00
_cell.angle_beta   90.00
_cell.angle_gamma   90.00
#
_symmetry.space_group_name_H-M   'P 1'
#
loop_
_entity.id
_entity.type
_entity.pdbx_description
1 polymer ?
#
loop_
_entity_poly.entity_id
_entity_poly.type
_entity_poly.pdbx_seq_one_letter_code
_entity_poly.pdbx_strand_id
1 'polypeptide(L)' 'MAIWSKLLRSGEGKKTRALESLIPEINALEPEIQKLSDDALSAKTGEFRQRLDNGQDLNDLLLEGFAV' A
#
# COMPACT_ATOMS: atom_id res chain seq x y z
N MET A 1 -23.67 12.76 -26.50
CA MET A 1 -22.44 11.96 -26.30
C MET A 1 -21.88 12.01 -24.87
N ALA A 2 -21.91 13.14 -24.15
CA ALA A 2 -21.29 13.27 -22.82
C ALA A 2 -21.92 12.46 -21.66
N ILE A 3 -23.17 12.02 -21.78
CA ILE A 3 -23.87 11.29 -20.70
C ILE A 3 -23.42 9.82 -20.68
N TRP A 4 -23.15 9.23 -21.84
CA TRP A 4 -22.67 7.85 -21.99
C TRP A 4 -21.26 7.65 -21.45
N SER A 5 -20.36 8.61 -21.69
CA SER A 5 -19.01 8.57 -21.10
C SER A 5 -19.05 8.71 -19.58
N LYS A 6 -19.93 9.57 -19.04
CA LYS A 6 -20.09 9.74 -17.59
C LYS A 6 -20.66 8.49 -16.90
N LEU A 7 -21.54 7.76 -17.58
CA LEU A 7 -22.08 6.47 -17.14
C LEU A 7 -21.05 5.34 -17.21
N LEU A 8 -20.28 5.25 -18.30
CA LEU A 8 -19.18 4.28 -18.44
C LEU A 8 -18.05 4.53 -17.43
N ARG A 9 -17.82 5.81 -17.07
CA ARG A 9 -16.86 6.23 -16.04
C ARG A 9 -17.42 6.18 -14.61
N SER A 10 -18.69 5.85 -14.45
CA SER A 10 -19.37 5.75 -13.16
C SER A 10 -18.88 4.50 -12.41
N GLY A 11 -17.79 4.66 -11.66
CA GLY A 11 -17.14 3.59 -10.91
C GLY A 11 -15.63 3.76 -10.79
N GLU A 12 -14.99 4.41 -11.77
CA GLU A 12 -13.55 4.70 -11.73
C GLU A 12 -13.20 5.59 -10.53
N GLY A 13 -13.99 6.64 -10.29
CA GLY A 13 -13.78 7.52 -9.14
C GLY A 13 -13.91 6.83 -7.78
N LYS A 14 -14.62 5.69 -7.68
CA LYS A 14 -14.71 4.92 -6.42
C LYS A 14 -13.41 4.17 -6.15
N LYS A 15 -12.80 3.57 -7.17
CA LYS A 15 -11.50 2.88 -7.04
C LYS A 15 -10.38 3.87 -6.72
N THR A 16 -10.35 5.01 -7.41
CA THR A 16 -9.36 6.06 -7.14
C THR A 16 -9.45 6.55 -5.70
N ARG A 17 -10.65 6.85 -5.20
CA ARG A 17 -10.84 7.28 -3.80
C ARG A 17 -10.40 6.22 -2.79
N ALA A 18 -10.60 4.94 -3.09
CA ALA A 18 -10.17 3.84 -2.22
C ALA A 18 -8.63 3.70 -2.19
N LEU A 19 -7.94 4.02 -3.27
CA LEU A 19 -6.47 4.07 -3.28
C LEU A 19 -5.96 5.33 -2.58
N GLU A 20 -6.60 6.48 -2.82
CA GLU A 20 -6.29 7.75 -2.14
C GLU A 20 -6.42 7.64 -0.62
N SER A 21 -7.37 6.84 -0.11
CA SER A 21 -7.51 6.63 1.33
C SER A 21 -6.36 5.83 1.97
N LEU A 22 -5.60 5.06 1.19
CA LEU A 22 -4.44 4.30 1.70
C LEU A 22 -3.19 5.19 1.87
N ILE A 23 -3.09 6.28 1.12
CA ILE A 23 -1.95 7.21 1.16
C ILE A 23 -1.64 7.72 2.59
N PRO A 24 -2.62 8.24 3.37
CA PRO A 24 -2.33 8.70 4.72
C PRO A 24 -1.87 7.57 5.66
N GLU A 25 -2.35 6.34 5.44
CA GLU A 25 -1.95 5.18 6.24
C GLU A 25 -0.51 4.76 5.92
N ILE A 26 -0.12 4.77 4.64
CA ILE A 26 1.27 4.53 4.22
C ILE A 26 2.20 5.62 4.76
N ASN A 27 1.83 6.89 4.61
CA ASN A 27 2.65 8.02 5.08
C ASN A 27 2.80 8.06 6.60
N ALA A 28 1.86 7.48 7.35
CA ALA A 28 1.98 7.37 8.81
C ALA A 28 3.17 6.50 9.24
N LEU A 29 3.65 5.59 8.37
CA LEU A 29 4.81 4.72 8.62
C LEU A 29 6.14 5.39 8.27
N GLU A 30 6.12 6.47 7.47
CA GLU A 30 7.32 7.19 7.01
C GLU A 30 8.31 7.53 8.14
N PRO A 31 7.89 8.05 9.31
CA PRO A 31 8.83 8.41 10.37
C PRO A 31 9.56 7.23 11.00
N GLU A 32 9.00 6.02 10.91
CA GLU A 32 9.65 4.80 11.39
C GLU A 32 10.61 4.26 10.34
N ILE A 33 10.19 4.25 9.08
CA ILE A 33 11.04 3.80 7.96
C ILE A 33 12.26 4.71 7.76
N GLN A 34 12.09 6.03 7.85
CA GLN A 34 13.19 6.99 7.70
C GLN A 34 14.32 6.83 8.74
N LYS A 35 14.04 6.20 9.88
CA LYS A 35 15.04 5.95 10.92
C LYS A 35 15.89 4.71 10.65
N LEU A 36 15.51 3.88 9.68
CA LEU A 36 16.23 2.66 9.35
C LEU A 36 17.49 2.98 8.55
N SER A 37 18.56 2.22 8.80
CA SER A 37 19.72 2.17 7.90
C SER A 37 19.41 1.34 6.67
N ASP A 38 20.23 1.46 5.62
CA ASP A 38 20.10 0.64 4.40
C ASP A 38 20.02 -0.87 4.70
N ASP A 39 20.87 -1.35 5.62
CA ASP A 39 20.86 -2.76 6.05
C ASP A 39 19.56 -3.14 6.74
N ALA A 40 19.04 -2.26 7.62
CA ALA A 40 17.81 -2.50 8.34
C ALA A 40 16.58 -2.44 7.41
N LEU A 41 16.59 -1.53 6.44
CA LEU A 41 15.57 -1.41 5.40
C LEU A 41 15.55 -2.67 4.52
N SER A 42 16.72 -3.16 4.10
CA SER A 42 16.84 -4.41 3.35
C SER A 42 16.31 -5.62 4.15
N ALA A 43 16.59 -5.66 5.46
CA ALA A 43 16.14 -6.73 6.34
C ALA A 43 14.61 -6.85 6.43
N LYS A 44 13.84 -5.77 6.24
CA LYS A 44 12.37 -5.79 6.19
C LYS A 44 11.85 -6.74 5.11
N THR A 45 12.56 -6.89 3.99
CA THR A 45 12.18 -7.87 2.94
C THR A 45 12.24 -9.31 3.46
N GLY A 46 13.23 -9.63 4.31
CA GLY A 46 13.32 -10.95 4.95
C GLY A 46 12.18 -11.18 5.94
N GLU A 47 11.86 -10.17 6.75
CA GLU A 47 10.73 -10.19 7.68
C GLU A 47 9.39 -10.44 6.96
N PHE A 48 9.14 -9.73 5.86
CA PHE A 48 7.91 -9.91 5.07
C PHE A 48 7.78 -11.31 4.50
N ARG A 49 8.86 -11.90 3.97
CA ARG A 49 8.84 -13.29 3.48
C ARG A 49 8.52 -14.27 4.61
N GLN A 50 9.16 -14.11 5.76
CA GLN A 50 8.89 -14.96 6.93
C GLN A 50 7.43 -14.87 7.38
N ARG A 51 6.85 -13.67 7.36
CA ARG A 51 5.43 -13.44 7.69
C ARG A 51 4.49 -14.14 6.70
N LEU A 52 4.78 -14.08 5.41
CA LEU A 52 4.04 -14.81 4.38
C LEU A 52 4.16 -16.33 4.55
N ASP A 53 5.36 -16.84 4.85
CA ASP A 53 5.59 -18.26 5.11
C ASP A 53 4.81 -18.75 6.35
N ASN A 54 4.59 -17.86 7.32
CA ASN A 54 3.76 -18.10 8.50
C ASN A 54 2.25 -18.00 8.23
N GLY A 55 1.84 -17.74 6.98
CA GLY A 55 0.43 -17.73 6.56
C GLY A 55 -0.27 -16.37 6.62
N GLN A 56 0.47 -15.27 6.76
CA GLN A 56 -0.08 -13.92 6.63
C GLN A 56 -0.51 -13.64 5.17
N ASP A 57 -1.61 -12.92 4.95
CA ASP A 57 -2.03 -12.56 3.60
C ASP A 57 -1.17 -11.42 3.04
N LEU A 58 -0.97 -11.40 1.72
CA LEU A 58 -0.20 -10.34 1.06
C LEU A 58 -0.82 -8.97 1.27
N ASN A 59 -2.16 -8.87 1.34
CA ASN A 59 -2.84 -7.59 1.56
C ASN A 59 -2.60 -7.05 2.97
N ASP A 60 -2.30 -7.90 3.96
CA ASP A 60 -1.96 -7.45 5.30
C ASP A 60 -0.59 -6.74 5.35
N LEU A 61 0.27 -6.99 4.35
CA LEU A 61 1.58 -6.37 4.20
C LEU A 61 1.56 -5.12 3.32
N LEU A 62 0.41 -4.76 2.75
CA LEU A 62 0.32 -3.74 1.70
C LEU A 62 0.83 -2.38 2.18
N LEU A 63 0.45 -1.94 3.38
CA LEU A 63 0.86 -0.62 3.88
C LEU A 63 2.37 -0.58 4.16
N GLU A 64 2.88 -1.56 4.92
CA GLU A 64 4.29 -1.64 5.30
C GLU A 64 5.20 -1.86 4.07
N GLY A 65 4.75 -2.69 3.12
CA GLY A 65 5.50 -3.00 1.91
C GLY A 65 5.57 -1.83 0.91
N PHE A 66 4.66 -0.87 0.99
CA PHE A 66 4.73 0.38 0.21
C PHE A 66 5.52 1.48 0.94
N ALA A 67 5.65 1.38 2.26
CA ALA A 67 6.40 2.34 3.06
C ALA A 67 7.93 2.08 3.05
N VAL A 68 8.36 0.82 2.93
CA VAL A 68 9.77 0.35 2.86
C VAL A 68 10.36 0.54 1.47
#